data_AF-A0A8J8YSH9-F1
#
_entry.id   AF-A0A8J8YSH9-F1
#
_cell.length_a   1.000
_cell.length_b   1.000
_cell.length_c   1.000
_cell.angle_alpha   90.00
_cell.angle_beta   90.00
_cell.angle_gamma   90.00
#
_symmetry.space_group_name_H-M   'P 1'
#
loop_
_entity.id
_entity.type
_entity.pdbx_description
1 polymer ?
#
loop_
_entity_poly.entity_id
_entity_poly.type
_entity_poly.pdbx_seq_one_letter_code
_entity_poly.pdbx_strand_id
1 'polypeptide(L)'
;MAAAPQAPGRGSVRKTRPLVVKTSLNNPYTICWSPLESEDRHFILQTLEDRLKAIGLQKIEDRKKKNKTPFLKKESREKCSNAVDISEDLKEKTDAKQQVSGWTPAHIRKQLAIGVNEVTRALERSELLLVLVCKSVKPAIITSHLIQLSLSRTVPACQVPQLSERIAPVIGLKCVLALGFKKNTTDFVDEVRAIIPRVPSLSVPWLQDRTEDSGESLETEPLESQDKELLDTSFEDLSKPKRKLADGQQASVTLQPLKIKKLIPNPNKKRKPPKSKKATPK
;
A
#
# COMPACT_ATOMS: atom_id res chain seq x y z
N MET A 1 -76.62 -4.46 34.41
CA MET A 1 -75.66 -3.88 33.46
C MET A 1 -74.59 -4.91 33.18
N ALA A 2 -74.52 -5.44 31.96
CA ALA A 2 -73.54 -6.45 31.58
C ALA A 2 -72.27 -5.78 31.02
N ALA A 3 -71.11 -6.15 31.57
CA ALA A 3 -69.80 -5.63 31.14
C ALA A 3 -69.39 -6.23 29.79
N ALA A 4 -68.89 -5.39 28.89
CA ALA A 4 -68.42 -5.79 27.56
C ALA A 4 -67.12 -6.62 27.63
N PRO A 5 -66.95 -7.63 26.76
CA PRO A 5 -65.73 -8.45 26.75
C PRO A 5 -64.54 -7.65 26.20
N GLN A 6 -63.43 -7.64 26.95
CA GLN A 6 -62.17 -7.07 26.49
C GLN A 6 -61.57 -7.95 25.37
N ALA A 7 -61.24 -7.31 24.25
CA ALA A 7 -60.55 -7.97 23.15
C ALA A 7 -59.08 -8.28 23.54
N PRO A 8 -58.52 -9.43 23.15
CA PRO A 8 -57.12 -9.75 23.40
C PRO A 8 -56.22 -8.81 22.61
N GLY A 9 -55.35 -8.09 23.32
CA GLY A 9 -54.36 -7.19 22.73
C GLY A 9 -53.48 -7.93 21.73
N ARG A 10 -53.70 -7.69 20.43
CA ARG A 10 -52.80 -8.13 19.37
C ARG A 10 -51.49 -7.36 19.47
N GLY A 11 -50.53 -7.93 20.20
CA GLY A 11 -49.14 -7.51 20.12
C GLY A 11 -48.66 -7.62 18.67
N SER A 12 -48.37 -6.47 18.06
CA SER A 12 -47.78 -6.40 16.72
C SER A 12 -46.36 -6.97 16.78
N VAL A 13 -46.21 -8.26 16.48
CA VAL A 13 -44.91 -8.88 16.26
C VAL A 13 -44.31 -8.21 15.02
N ARG A 14 -43.45 -7.21 15.23
CA ARG A 14 -42.69 -6.57 14.15
C ARG A 14 -41.92 -7.67 13.44
N LYS A 15 -42.35 -8.04 12.23
CA LYS A 15 -41.63 -8.98 11.36
C LYS A 15 -40.20 -8.43 11.20
N THR A 16 -39.22 -9.11 11.79
CA THR A 16 -37.80 -8.84 11.57
C THR A 16 -37.53 -8.94 10.08
N ARG A 17 -37.00 -7.87 9.48
CA ARG A 17 -36.66 -7.85 8.05
C ARG A 17 -35.75 -9.04 7.76
N PRO A 18 -36.00 -9.82 6.69
CA PRO A 18 -35.15 -10.95 6.37
C PRO A 18 -33.72 -10.46 6.15
N LEU A 19 -32.75 -11.14 6.76
CA LEU A 19 -31.33 -10.82 6.62
C LEU A 19 -30.93 -11.03 5.16
N VAL A 20 -30.80 -9.94 4.40
CA VAL A 20 -30.31 -9.99 3.02
C VAL A 20 -28.79 -10.17 3.06
N VAL A 21 -28.34 -11.42 2.97
CA VAL A 21 -26.91 -11.73 2.89
C VAL A 21 -26.45 -11.59 1.43
N LYS A 22 -25.59 -10.61 1.18
CA LYS A 22 -24.91 -10.47 -0.12
C LYS A 22 -23.58 -11.20 -0.06
N THR A 23 -23.36 -12.12 -0.98
CA THR A 23 -22.05 -12.74 -1.20
C THR A 23 -21.18 -11.78 -2.02
N SER A 24 -20.06 -11.32 -1.48
CA SER A 24 -19.05 -10.58 -2.24
C SER A 24 -17.79 -11.45 -2.40
N LEU A 25 -17.17 -11.35 -3.58
CA LEU A 25 -15.83 -11.85 -3.79
C LEU A 25 -14.86 -10.80 -3.27
N ASN A 26 -14.28 -11.04 -2.09
CA ASN A 26 -13.25 -10.17 -1.53
C ASN A 26 -11.88 -10.70 -1.95
N ASN A 27 -10.93 -9.77 -2.20
CA ASN A 27 -9.55 -10.15 -2.49
C ASN A 27 -8.98 -10.92 -1.28
N PRO A 28 -8.54 -12.18 -1.45
CA PRO A 28 -7.96 -12.97 -0.35
C PRO A 28 -6.57 -12.48 0.05
N TYR A 29 -5.89 -11.73 -0.81
CA TYR A 29 -4.50 -11.33 -0.60
C TYR A 29 -4.41 -9.99 0.14
N THR A 30 -3.73 -10.01 1.27
CA THR A 30 -3.33 -8.82 2.01
C THR A 30 -1.87 -8.53 1.72
N ILE A 31 -1.62 -7.49 0.93
CA ILE A 31 -0.26 -7.03 0.66
C ILE A 31 0.17 -6.17 1.84
N CYS A 32 1.20 -6.62 2.53
CA CYS A 32 1.71 -5.97 3.73
C CYS A 32 3.17 -5.60 3.52
N TRP A 33 3.61 -4.57 4.25
CA TRP A 33 5.02 -4.21 4.32
C TRP A 33 5.78 -5.29 5.10
N SER A 34 7.00 -5.59 4.67
CA SER A 34 7.90 -6.47 5.42
C SER A 34 8.30 -5.81 6.76
N PRO A 35 8.39 -6.58 7.85
CA PRO A 35 8.81 -6.05 9.14
C PRO A 35 10.28 -5.62 9.06
N LEU A 36 10.59 -4.45 9.62
CA LEU A 36 11.95 -3.95 9.76
C LEU A 36 12.43 -4.16 11.19
N GLU A 37 13.64 -4.69 11.34
CA GLU A 37 14.25 -4.89 12.64
C GLU A 37 14.48 -3.57 13.38
N SER A 38 14.48 -3.63 14.71
CA SER A 38 14.63 -2.43 15.54
C SER A 38 16.00 -1.79 15.32
N GLU A 39 17.07 -2.56 15.23
CA GLU A 39 18.43 -2.05 15.05
C GLU A 39 18.59 -1.32 13.72
N ASP A 40 18.18 -1.97 12.63
CA ASP A 40 18.22 -1.37 11.29
C ASP A 40 17.33 -0.14 11.17
N ARG A 41 16.17 -0.13 11.85
CA ARG A 41 15.34 1.07 11.93
C ARG A 41 16.10 2.26 12.52
N HIS A 42 16.77 2.07 13.65
CA HIS A 42 17.50 3.16 14.31
C HIS A 42 18.68 3.60 13.46
N PHE A 43 19.41 2.66 12.86
CA PHE A 43 20.49 2.94 11.93
C PHE A 43 20.02 3.81 10.76
N ILE A 44 18.96 3.40 10.06
CA ILE A 44 18.41 4.15 8.91
C ILE A 44 18.01 5.57 9.32
N LEU A 45 17.30 5.72 10.45
CA LEU A 45 16.84 7.03 10.90
C LEU A 45 18.00 7.94 11.29
N GLN A 46 18.97 7.44 12.04
CA GLN A 46 20.12 8.22 12.51
C GLN A 46 21.00 8.67 11.34
N THR A 47 21.35 7.73 10.47
CA THR A 47 22.16 7.98 9.27
C THR A 47 21.54 9.07 8.40
N LEU A 48 20.23 9.01 8.16
CA LEU A 48 19.54 10.04 7.37
C LEU A 48 19.43 11.37 8.10
N GLU A 49 19.17 11.34 9.41
CA GLU A 49 19.07 12.55 10.24
C GLU A 49 20.40 13.32 10.24
N ASP A 50 21.52 12.64 10.47
CA ASP A 50 22.85 13.23 10.51
C ASP A 50 23.27 13.80 9.15
N ARG A 51 22.94 13.09 8.06
CA ARG A 51 23.29 13.53 6.70
C ARG A 51 22.45 14.68 6.21
N LEU A 52 21.15 14.69 6.50
CA LEU A 52 20.29 15.82 6.18
C LEU A 52 20.69 17.07 6.97
N LYS A 53 21.13 16.92 8.22
CA LYS A 53 21.69 18.02 9.01
C LYS A 53 23.01 18.53 8.43
N ALA A 54 23.92 17.63 8.05
CA ALA A 54 25.20 18.00 7.44
C ALA A 54 25.05 18.75 6.11
N ILE A 55 24.10 18.31 5.27
CA ILE A 55 23.79 18.94 3.99
C ILE A 55 23.02 20.27 4.19
N GLY A 56 22.27 20.39 5.28
CA GLY A 56 21.48 21.57 5.60
C GLY A 56 20.24 21.74 4.69
N LEU A 57 19.65 20.64 4.21
CA LEU A 57 18.47 20.70 3.36
C LEU A 57 17.25 21.20 4.15
N GLN A 58 16.82 22.44 3.88
CA GLN A 58 15.67 23.05 4.53
C GLN A 58 14.72 23.69 3.51
N LYS A 59 13.43 23.51 3.74
CA LYS A 59 12.38 24.26 3.05
C LYS A 59 12.06 25.52 3.85
N ILE A 60 12.47 26.66 3.33
CA ILE A 60 12.16 27.97 3.93
C ILE A 60 10.81 28.44 3.37
N GLU A 61 9.79 28.49 4.23
CA GLU A 61 8.49 29.07 3.88
C GLU A 61 8.45 30.56 4.22
N ASP A 62 8.17 31.41 3.21
CA ASP A 62 7.89 32.83 3.42
C ASP A 62 6.62 33.02 4.24
N ARG A 63 6.78 33.30 5.54
CA ARG A 63 5.63 33.66 6.39
C ARG A 63 4.88 34.90 5.89
N LYS A 64 5.53 35.80 5.14
CA LYS A 64 4.91 37.01 4.58
C LYS A 64 3.82 36.74 3.53
N LYS A 65 3.85 35.61 2.81
CA LYS A 65 2.81 35.27 1.81
C LYS A 65 1.52 34.74 2.45
N LYS A 66 1.55 34.27 3.71
CA LYS A 66 0.34 33.84 4.45
C LYS A 66 -0.56 35.01 4.87
N ASN A 67 -0.06 36.25 4.83
CA ASN A 67 -0.81 37.45 5.20
C ASN A 67 -1.44 38.19 4.01
N LYS A 68 -1.34 37.65 2.78
CA LYS A 68 -1.96 38.24 1.58
C LYS A 68 -3.02 37.32 0.99
N THR A 69 -4.10 37.10 1.72
CA THR A 69 -5.37 36.69 1.11
C THR A 69 -6.52 37.44 1.78
N PRO A 70 -6.93 38.61 1.28
CA PRO A 70 -8.32 38.99 1.37
C PRO A 70 -9.08 38.23 0.28
N PHE A 71 -10.12 37.57 0.73
CA PHE A 71 -11.18 36.93 -0.03
C PHE A 71 -11.77 37.95 -1.03
N LEU A 72 -11.45 37.84 -2.32
CA LEU A 72 -12.20 38.55 -3.36
C LEU A 72 -12.92 37.53 -4.22
N LYS A 73 -14.23 37.45 -3.97
CA LYS A 73 -15.23 36.83 -4.84
C LYS A 73 -15.00 37.36 -6.25
N LYS A 74 -14.69 36.49 -7.20
CA LYS A 74 -14.59 36.85 -8.61
C LYS A 74 -15.96 36.64 -9.24
N GLU A 75 -16.78 37.69 -9.20
CA GLU A 75 -17.84 37.87 -10.19
C GLU A 75 -17.22 38.11 -11.57
N SER A 76 -17.99 37.68 -12.56
CA SER A 76 -17.77 37.69 -13.99
C SER A 76 -17.35 39.03 -14.59
N ARG A 77 -16.60 38.94 -15.70
CA ARG A 77 -16.97 39.45 -17.06
C ARG A 77 -15.83 40.22 -17.76
N GLU A 78 -15.51 39.73 -18.96
CA GLU A 78 -15.04 40.39 -20.21
C GLU A 78 -14.27 41.72 -20.07
N LYS A 79 -13.07 41.93 -20.61
CA LYS A 79 -12.79 42.09 -22.05
C LYS A 79 -11.28 42.38 -22.28
N CYS A 80 -10.90 42.16 -23.53
CA CYS A 80 -9.63 42.30 -24.24
C CYS A 80 -8.92 43.67 -24.09
N SER A 81 -7.57 43.70 -24.13
CA SER A 81 -6.79 44.38 -25.19
C SER A 81 -5.29 44.45 -24.87
N ASN A 82 -4.51 44.44 -25.96
CA ASN A 82 -3.05 44.39 -26.05
C ASN A 82 -2.37 45.68 -25.57
N ALA A 83 -1.19 45.55 -24.96
CA ALA A 83 -0.08 46.48 -25.14
C ALA A 83 1.23 45.79 -24.76
N VAL A 84 2.10 45.64 -25.77
CA VAL A 84 3.52 45.32 -25.64
C VAL A 84 4.21 46.62 -25.22
N ASP A 85 5.09 46.59 -24.22
CA ASP A 85 6.27 47.45 -24.24
C ASP A 85 7.38 46.89 -23.33
N ILE A 86 8.55 46.76 -23.94
CA ILE A 86 9.84 46.38 -23.38
C ILE A 86 10.43 47.61 -22.69
N SER A 87 10.90 47.46 -21.46
CA SER A 87 11.85 48.41 -20.86
C SER A 87 12.82 47.64 -19.96
N GLU A 88 14.00 47.36 -20.51
CA GLU A 88 15.24 47.24 -19.75
C GLU A 88 15.63 48.66 -19.30
N ASP A 89 15.82 48.89 -17.99
CA ASP A 89 17.17 49.07 -17.42
C ASP A 89 17.18 49.67 -16.00
N LEU A 90 18.15 49.17 -15.22
CA LEU A 90 18.90 49.83 -14.15
C LEU A 90 18.19 50.43 -12.92
N LYS A 91 18.32 49.74 -11.78
CA LYS A 91 19.16 50.22 -10.65
C LYS A 91 19.33 49.20 -9.54
N GLU A 92 20.55 48.72 -9.46
CA GLU A 92 21.24 48.14 -8.31
C GLU A 92 20.98 48.93 -7.01
N LYS A 93 20.49 48.23 -5.98
CA LYS A 93 20.61 48.61 -4.57
C LYS A 93 20.74 47.35 -3.72
N THR A 94 21.98 47.08 -3.32
CA THR A 94 22.44 46.71 -1.96
C THR A 94 21.69 45.65 -1.14
N ASP A 95 22.48 44.69 -0.67
CA ASP A 95 22.25 43.65 0.35
C ASP A 95 21.21 43.95 1.44
N ALA A 96 20.12 43.16 1.42
CA ALA A 96 19.40 42.74 2.63
C ALA A 96 18.45 41.58 2.31
N LYS A 97 18.90 40.33 2.54
CA LYS A 97 18.08 39.12 2.80
C LYS A 97 16.70 39.10 2.13
N GLN A 98 16.64 39.07 0.81
CA GLN A 98 15.45 38.60 0.12
C GLN A 98 15.52 37.07 0.15
N GLN A 99 15.14 36.46 1.28
CA GLN A 99 15.03 35.01 1.36
C GLN A 99 14.00 34.56 0.31
N VAL A 100 14.49 34.05 -0.80
CA VAL A 100 13.64 33.50 -1.85
C VAL A 100 12.95 32.26 -1.25
N SER A 101 11.63 32.30 -1.10
CA SER A 101 10.85 31.13 -0.67
C SER A 101 11.22 29.92 -1.51
N GLY A 102 11.70 28.85 -0.88
CA GLY A 102 12.22 27.74 -1.66
C GLY A 102 12.98 26.69 -0.86
N TRP A 103 13.56 25.78 -1.61
CA TRP A 103 14.42 24.71 -1.11
C TRP A 103 15.87 25.16 -1.13
N THR A 104 16.52 25.07 0.01
CA THR A 104 17.94 25.36 0.15
C THR A 104 18.64 24.11 0.67
N PRO A 105 19.63 23.54 -0.03
CA PRO A 105 20.09 23.85 -1.38
C PRO A 105 19.23 23.18 -2.50
N ALA A 106 19.10 23.85 -3.65
CA ALA A 106 18.22 23.42 -4.74
C ALA A 106 18.70 22.17 -5.50
N HIS A 107 20.01 21.90 -5.54
CA HIS A 107 20.56 20.73 -6.23
C HIS A 107 20.18 19.43 -5.52
N ILE A 108 20.31 19.40 -4.19
CA ILE A 108 19.91 18.28 -3.32
C ILE A 108 18.42 17.98 -3.47
N ARG A 109 17.58 19.02 -3.55
CA ARG A 109 16.13 18.83 -3.73
C ARG A 109 15.79 18.06 -5.00
N LYS A 110 16.55 18.22 -6.09
CA LYS A 110 16.30 17.50 -7.36
C LYS A 110 16.59 16.00 -7.23
N GLN A 111 17.51 15.63 -6.33
CA GLN A 111 17.92 14.26 -6.06
C GLN A 111 16.92 13.48 -5.19
N LEU A 112 16.07 14.19 -4.44
CA LEU A 112 15.06 13.59 -3.56
C LEU A 112 13.64 13.69 -4.16
N ALA A 113 12.85 12.64 -3.97
CA ALA A 113 11.40 12.64 -4.17
C ALA A 113 10.71 12.67 -2.82
N ILE A 114 9.92 13.71 -2.53
CA ILE A 114 9.29 13.90 -1.22
C ILE A 114 7.77 13.86 -1.37
N GLY A 115 7.14 12.96 -0.62
CA GLY A 115 5.70 12.75 -0.64
C GLY A 115 5.27 11.66 -1.62
N VAL A 116 4.07 11.15 -1.40
CA VAL A 116 3.54 9.96 -2.11
C VAL A 116 3.50 10.20 -3.62
N ASN A 117 2.97 11.34 -4.07
CA ASN A 117 2.81 11.64 -5.50
C ASN A 117 4.14 11.79 -6.25
N GLU A 118 5.17 12.35 -5.59
CA GLU A 118 6.49 12.47 -6.22
C GLU A 118 7.17 11.11 -6.30
N VAL A 119 7.07 10.31 -5.24
CA VAL A 119 7.61 8.96 -5.18
C VAL A 119 6.93 8.06 -6.21
N THR A 120 5.60 8.10 -6.35
CA THR A 120 4.89 7.31 -7.37
C THR A 120 5.33 7.68 -8.77
N ARG A 121 5.37 8.98 -9.11
CA ARG A 121 5.80 9.45 -10.43
C ARG A 121 7.25 9.05 -10.73
N ALA A 122 8.12 9.06 -9.73
CA ALA A 122 9.51 8.67 -9.90
C ALA A 122 9.68 7.13 -10.01
N LEU A 123 8.86 6.34 -9.31
CA LEU A 123 8.77 4.89 -9.51
C LEU A 123 8.27 4.55 -10.91
N GLU A 124 7.23 5.23 -11.40
CA GLU A 124 6.68 5.03 -12.75
C GLU A 124 7.72 5.28 -13.86
N ARG A 125 8.70 6.15 -13.60
CA ARG A 125 9.80 6.45 -14.52
C ARG A 125 11.08 5.64 -14.26
N SER A 126 11.06 4.73 -13.29
CA SER A 126 12.25 3.97 -12.87
C SER A 126 13.44 4.86 -12.47
N GLU A 127 13.17 6.03 -11.91
CA GLU A 127 14.18 7.02 -11.52
C GLU A 127 14.68 6.81 -10.08
N LEU A 128 14.01 5.98 -9.27
CA LEU A 128 14.36 5.76 -7.86
C LEU A 128 15.32 4.59 -7.66
N LEU A 129 16.10 4.68 -6.60
CA LEU A 129 17.05 3.68 -6.15
C LEU A 129 16.69 3.10 -4.78
N LEU A 130 16.06 3.90 -3.91
CA LEU A 130 15.53 3.46 -2.62
C LEU A 130 14.25 4.24 -2.29
N VAL A 131 13.27 3.56 -1.70
CA VAL A 131 12.02 4.18 -1.19
C VAL A 131 11.83 3.88 0.30
N LEU A 132 11.60 4.93 1.07
CA LEU A 132 11.28 4.85 2.50
C LEU A 132 9.90 5.43 2.75
N VAL A 133 9.06 4.67 3.42
CA VAL A 133 7.66 5.02 3.71
C VAL A 133 7.45 5.09 5.21
N CYS A 134 6.73 6.10 5.69
CA CYS A 134 6.42 6.21 7.11
C CYS A 134 5.34 5.20 7.54
N LYS A 135 5.47 4.58 8.72
CA LYS A 135 4.42 3.72 9.31
C LYS A 135 3.24 4.49 9.89
N SER A 136 3.42 5.77 10.22
CA SER A 136 2.41 6.59 10.91
C SER A 136 1.27 7.08 10.01
N VAL A 137 1.25 6.72 8.72
CA VAL A 137 0.26 7.19 7.74
C VAL A 137 -1.09 6.52 7.95
N LYS A 138 -2.14 7.33 8.08
CA LYS A 138 -3.54 6.87 8.12
C LYS A 138 -4.35 7.63 7.07
N PRO A 139 -5.10 6.95 6.18
CA PRO A 139 -5.23 5.50 6.01
C PRO A 139 -4.04 4.83 5.30
N ALA A 140 -3.74 3.57 5.66
CA ALA A 140 -2.63 2.79 5.10
C ALA A 140 -2.74 2.53 3.59
N ILE A 141 -3.94 2.65 3.02
CA ILE A 141 -4.15 2.46 1.59
C ILE A 141 -3.37 3.47 0.73
N ILE A 142 -3.10 4.66 1.28
CA ILE A 142 -2.31 5.71 0.63
C ILE A 142 -0.89 5.24 0.34
N THR A 143 -0.33 4.32 1.12
CA THR A 143 1.04 3.84 0.89
C THR A 143 1.09 2.41 0.36
N SER A 144 0.00 1.65 0.50
CA SER A 144 -0.07 0.24 0.08
C SER A 144 0.32 -0.02 -1.39
N HIS A 145 -0.03 0.89 -2.30
CA HIS A 145 0.26 0.76 -3.72
C HIS A 145 1.76 0.88 -4.04
N LEU A 146 2.54 1.52 -3.16
CA LEU A 146 3.99 1.65 -3.34
C LEU A 146 4.71 0.29 -3.27
N ILE A 147 4.15 -0.70 -2.57
CA ILE A 147 4.71 -2.05 -2.47
C ILE A 147 4.77 -2.69 -3.87
N GLN A 148 3.62 -2.73 -4.54
CA GLN A 148 3.51 -3.32 -5.89
C GLN A 148 4.35 -2.54 -6.92
N LEU A 149 4.29 -1.20 -6.87
CA LEU A 149 5.05 -0.36 -7.81
C LEU A 149 6.56 -0.54 -7.64
N SER A 150 7.05 -0.59 -6.40
CA SER A 150 8.48 -0.75 -6.13
C SER A 150 8.98 -2.12 -6.59
N LEU A 151 8.22 -3.18 -6.30
CA LEU A 151 8.55 -4.52 -6.77
C LEU A 151 8.56 -4.63 -8.31
N SER A 152 7.59 -4.02 -8.99
CA SER A 152 7.55 -4.04 -10.46
C SER A 152 8.78 -3.42 -11.13
N ARG A 153 9.52 -2.56 -10.41
CA ARG A 153 10.71 -1.86 -10.90
C ARG A 153 11.99 -2.27 -10.17
N THR A 154 11.95 -3.37 -9.42
CA THR A 154 13.06 -3.91 -8.62
C THR A 154 13.72 -2.86 -7.71
N VAL A 155 12.92 -1.94 -7.16
CA VAL A 155 13.40 -0.93 -6.22
C VAL A 155 13.17 -1.40 -4.79
N PRO A 156 14.19 -1.45 -3.91
CA PRO A 156 14.01 -1.77 -2.51
C PRO A 156 13.16 -0.69 -1.84
N ALA A 157 12.12 -1.13 -1.13
CA ALA A 157 11.23 -0.22 -0.43
C ALA A 157 10.90 -0.74 0.97
N CYS A 158 11.02 0.14 1.97
CA CYS A 158 10.84 -0.21 3.37
C CYS A 158 9.84 0.72 4.05
N GLN A 159 9.10 0.17 5.01
CA GLN A 159 8.33 0.95 5.95
C GLN A 159 9.14 1.22 7.22
N VAL A 160 9.38 2.49 7.51
CA VAL A 160 10.15 2.94 8.68
C VAL A 160 9.20 3.63 9.68
N PRO A 161 9.05 3.11 10.91
CA PRO A 161 8.32 3.79 11.97
C PRO A 161 9.01 5.10 12.37
N GLN A 162 8.24 6.13 12.71
CA GLN A 162 8.75 7.43 13.19
C GLN A 162 9.61 8.22 12.17
N LEU A 163 9.61 7.81 10.89
CA LEU A 163 10.31 8.52 9.82
C LEU A 163 9.92 10.00 9.75
N SER A 164 8.62 10.30 9.80
CA SER A 164 8.14 11.68 9.77
C SER A 164 8.55 12.49 10.99
N GLU A 165 8.61 11.86 12.17
CA GLU A 165 8.94 12.56 13.42
C GLU A 165 10.40 13.01 13.46
N ARG A 166 11.31 12.21 12.91
CA ARG A 166 12.75 12.51 12.86
C ARG A 166 13.14 13.37 11.66
N ILE A 167 12.61 13.04 10.48
CA ILE A 167 13.08 13.64 9.21
C ILE A 167 12.34 14.93 8.86
N ALA A 168 11.03 15.03 9.14
CA ALA A 168 10.27 16.24 8.81
C ALA A 168 10.81 17.52 9.47
N PRO A 169 11.18 17.56 10.78
CA PRO A 169 11.70 18.77 11.40
C PRO A 169 13.06 19.19 10.81
N VAL A 170 13.93 18.24 10.45
CA VAL A 170 15.24 18.54 9.83
C VAL A 170 15.06 19.21 8.47
N ILE A 171 14.08 18.74 7.68
CA ILE A 171 13.78 19.27 6.35
C ILE A 171 12.97 20.59 6.39
N GLY A 172 12.40 20.96 7.54
CA GLY A 172 11.49 22.11 7.65
C GLY A 172 10.09 21.83 7.11
N LEU A 173 9.66 20.56 7.12
CA LEU A 173 8.32 20.13 6.74
C LEU A 173 7.49 19.74 7.97
N LYS A 174 6.16 19.78 7.82
CA LYS A 174 5.25 19.28 8.87
C LYS A 174 5.32 17.76 9.00
N CYS A 175 5.19 17.07 7.87
CA CYS A 175 5.19 15.61 7.81
C CYS A 175 5.81 15.14 6.49
N VAL A 176 6.55 14.03 6.53
CA VAL A 176 7.05 13.31 5.36
C VAL A 176 6.46 11.90 5.37
N LEU A 177 5.55 11.60 4.43
CA LEU A 177 4.87 10.30 4.38
C LEU A 177 5.66 9.26 3.58
N ALA A 178 6.33 9.70 2.52
CA ALA A 178 7.18 8.89 1.67
C ALA A 178 8.39 9.73 1.24
N LEU A 179 9.53 9.08 1.16
CA LEU A 179 10.81 9.64 0.76
C LEU A 179 11.45 8.69 -0.25
N GLY A 180 11.89 9.21 -1.39
CA GLY A 180 12.58 8.44 -2.41
C GLY A 180 13.92 9.08 -2.78
N PHE A 181 14.93 8.25 -2.99
CA PHE A 181 16.25 8.67 -3.48
C PHE A 181 16.33 8.36 -4.96
N LYS A 182 16.60 9.38 -5.79
CA LYS A 182 16.74 9.18 -7.24
C LYS A 182 18.10 8.59 -7.59
N LYS A 183 18.21 7.91 -8.73
CA LYS A 183 19.48 7.37 -9.25
C LYS A 183 20.56 8.42 -9.49
N ASN A 184 20.15 9.68 -9.76
CA ASN A 184 21.07 10.80 -9.97
C ASN A 184 21.53 11.45 -8.65
N THR A 185 21.29 10.81 -7.49
CA THR A 185 21.81 11.30 -6.21
C THR A 185 23.33 11.12 -6.18
N THR A 186 24.07 12.19 -5.92
CA THR A 186 25.52 12.14 -5.67
C THR A 186 25.82 12.20 -4.17
N ASP A 187 25.03 12.99 -3.44
CA ASP A 187 25.33 13.33 -2.04
C ASP A 187 24.83 12.29 -1.03
N PHE A 188 23.95 11.37 -1.47
CA PHE A 188 23.37 10.31 -0.64
C PHE A 188 23.83 8.90 -1.03
N VAL A 189 24.80 8.76 -1.95
CA VAL A 189 25.17 7.46 -2.54
C VAL A 189 25.62 6.47 -1.47
N ASP A 190 26.52 6.89 -0.59
CA ASP A 190 27.12 6.01 0.42
C ASP A 190 26.08 5.53 1.43
N GLU A 191 25.19 6.42 1.84
CA GLU A 191 24.13 6.09 2.80
C GLU A 191 23.09 5.16 2.21
N VAL A 192 22.69 5.42 0.96
CA VAL A 192 21.74 4.56 0.31
C VAL A 192 22.36 3.17 0.09
N ARG A 193 23.64 3.08 -0.27
CA ARG A 193 24.36 1.80 -0.35
C ARG A 193 24.46 1.08 0.99
N ALA A 194 24.61 1.80 2.10
CA ALA A 194 24.62 1.21 3.44
C ALA A 194 23.23 0.75 3.90
N ILE A 195 22.16 1.42 3.45
CA ILE A 195 20.77 1.14 3.84
C ILE A 195 20.17 -0.02 3.03
N ILE A 196 20.41 -0.08 1.71
CA ILE A 196 19.83 -1.12 0.83
C ILE A 196 19.97 -2.55 1.38
N PRO A 197 21.15 -3.03 1.81
CA PRO A 197 21.30 -4.41 2.27
C PRO A 197 20.55 -4.70 3.58
N ARG A 198 20.18 -3.68 4.35
CA ARG A 198 19.42 -3.79 5.60
C ARG A 198 17.91 -3.70 5.39
N VAL A 199 17.48 -3.34 4.19
CA VAL A 199 16.06 -3.23 3.87
C VAL A 199 15.51 -4.62 3.54
N PRO A 200 14.43 -5.06 4.23
CA PRO A 200 13.82 -6.34 3.94
C PRO A 200 13.20 -6.33 2.53
N SER A 201 13.36 -7.43 1.81
CA SER A 201 12.72 -7.63 0.52
C SER A 201 11.20 -7.65 0.67
N LEU A 202 10.51 -7.08 -0.31
CA LEU A 202 9.05 -7.13 -0.40
C LEU A 202 8.64 -8.39 -1.16
N SER A 203 7.53 -9.02 -0.77
CA SER A 203 6.99 -10.18 -1.48
C SER A 203 5.52 -9.95 -1.83
N VAL A 204 5.19 -10.12 -3.11
CA VAL A 204 3.82 -10.07 -3.63
C VAL A 204 3.56 -11.40 -4.37
N PRO A 205 2.54 -12.18 -3.97
CA PRO A 205 2.38 -13.56 -4.44
C PRO A 205 2.29 -13.76 -5.97
N TRP A 206 1.78 -12.78 -6.71
CA TRP A 206 1.63 -12.83 -8.17
C TRP A 206 2.73 -12.10 -8.94
N LEU A 207 3.61 -11.40 -8.24
CA LEU A 207 4.73 -10.66 -8.80
C LEU A 207 6.03 -11.25 -8.25
N GLN A 208 6.10 -12.58 -8.28
CA GLN A 208 7.30 -13.32 -7.90
C GLN A 208 8.40 -12.93 -8.86
N ASP A 209 9.57 -12.67 -8.29
CA ASP A 209 10.76 -12.33 -9.03
C ASP A 209 11.00 -13.38 -10.12
N ARG A 210 11.27 -12.90 -11.33
CA ARG A 210 11.75 -13.73 -12.45
C ARG A 210 13.17 -14.25 -12.22
N THR A 211 13.71 -14.06 -11.03
CA THR A 211 15.01 -14.57 -10.62
C THR A 211 14.87 -16.08 -10.48
N GLU A 212 15.30 -16.76 -11.52
CA GLU A 212 15.67 -18.17 -11.46
C GLU A 212 16.75 -18.30 -10.38
N ASP A 213 16.36 -18.65 -9.17
CA ASP A 213 17.26 -19.26 -8.20
C ASP A 213 16.75 -20.66 -7.89
N SER A 214 17.42 -21.59 -8.58
CA SER A 214 17.68 -22.95 -8.10
C SER A 214 18.21 -22.86 -6.67
N GLY A 215 17.31 -23.03 -5.71
CA GLY A 215 17.60 -23.12 -4.30
C GLY A 215 16.66 -24.13 -3.69
N GLU A 216 17.07 -25.40 -3.72
CA GLU A 216 16.43 -26.48 -2.98
C GLU A 216 16.45 -26.14 -1.48
N SER A 217 15.37 -25.52 -1.00
CA SER A 217 15.10 -25.47 0.43
C SER A 217 14.47 -26.80 0.83
N LEU A 218 15.32 -27.80 1.07
CA LEU A 218 14.98 -28.96 1.88
C LEU A 218 14.67 -28.48 3.30
N GLU A 219 13.44 -28.02 3.52
CA GLU A 219 12.87 -27.92 4.86
C GLU A 219 12.47 -29.34 5.28
N THR A 220 13.44 -30.07 5.84
CA THR A 220 13.17 -31.20 6.73
C THR A 220 12.54 -30.67 8.01
N GLU A 221 11.21 -30.59 8.04
CA GLU A 221 10.45 -30.47 9.28
C GLU A 221 10.44 -31.84 10.02
N PRO A 222 10.84 -31.91 11.30
CA PRO A 222 10.76 -33.13 12.08
C PRO A 222 9.30 -33.44 12.42
N LEU A 223 8.85 -34.61 11.97
CA LEU A 223 7.54 -35.16 12.27
C LEU A 223 7.52 -35.66 13.73
N GLU A 224 6.99 -34.86 14.65
CA GLU A 224 6.53 -35.38 15.94
C GLU A 224 5.18 -36.10 15.76
N SER A 225 5.14 -37.26 16.38
CA SER A 225 4.22 -38.37 16.19
C SER A 225 2.92 -38.24 17.00
N GLN A 226 1.86 -38.86 16.47
CA GLN A 226 0.56 -39.20 17.11
C GLN A 226 -0.37 -37.97 17.24
N ASP A 227 -1.43 -37.83 16.45
CA ASP A 227 -2.63 -38.67 16.52
C ASP A 227 -3.34 -38.78 15.15
N LYS A 228 -3.56 -40.02 14.69
CA LYS A 228 -4.51 -40.36 13.63
C LYS A 228 -5.47 -41.40 14.17
N GLU A 229 -6.68 -40.97 14.50
CA GLU A 229 -7.85 -41.82 14.62
C GLU A 229 -8.91 -41.34 13.61
N LEU A 230 -9.11 -42.16 12.57
CA LEU A 230 -10.41 -42.55 11.98
C LEU A 230 -11.46 -41.43 11.81
N LEU A 231 -11.82 -40.95 10.62
CA LEU A 231 -12.51 -41.67 9.53
C LEU A 231 -12.71 -40.66 8.39
N ASP A 232 -12.26 -40.96 7.17
CA ASP A 232 -13.15 -40.77 6.03
C ASP A 232 -12.78 -41.71 4.89
N THR A 233 -13.78 -42.47 4.50
CA THR A 233 -13.74 -43.61 3.59
C THR A 233 -13.75 -43.17 2.13
N SER A 234 -12.85 -43.77 1.34
CA SER A 234 -13.00 -44.16 -0.07
C SER A 234 -13.43 -43.10 -1.10
N PHE A 235 -12.50 -42.71 -1.98
CA PHE A 235 -12.81 -42.26 -3.33
C PHE A 235 -12.31 -43.34 -4.31
N GLU A 236 -13.23 -44.03 -4.99
CA GLU A 236 -12.86 -44.96 -6.07
C GLU A 236 -12.54 -44.18 -7.36
N ASP A 237 -11.29 -44.37 -7.78
CA ASP A 237 -10.82 -44.74 -9.11
C ASP A 237 -11.80 -44.59 -10.30
N LEU A 238 -11.45 -43.70 -11.23
CA LEU A 238 -11.69 -43.91 -12.65
C LEU A 238 -10.46 -43.46 -13.45
N SER A 239 -9.51 -44.38 -13.54
CA SER A 239 -8.52 -44.48 -14.59
C SER A 239 -9.14 -44.44 -16.01
N LYS A 240 -8.56 -43.62 -16.90
CA LYS A 240 -8.04 -44.04 -18.23
C LYS A 240 -7.35 -42.90 -18.99
N PRO A 241 -6.20 -43.15 -19.65
CA PRO A 241 -5.43 -42.15 -20.39
C PRO A 241 -5.67 -42.22 -21.91
N LYS A 242 -5.69 -41.06 -22.59
CA LYS A 242 -5.12 -40.81 -23.94
C LYS A 242 -5.60 -39.47 -24.51
N ARG A 243 -4.65 -38.54 -24.71
CA ARG A 243 -4.26 -38.02 -26.04
C ARG A 243 -3.11 -37.01 -25.86
N LYS A 244 -2.03 -37.24 -26.60
CA LYS A 244 -0.87 -36.35 -26.72
C LYS A 244 -1.29 -35.10 -27.49
N LEU A 245 -1.00 -33.92 -26.95
CA LEU A 245 -0.90 -32.67 -27.72
C LEU A 245 0.44 -32.01 -27.38
N ALA A 246 1.04 -31.42 -28.40
CA ALA A 246 2.43 -31.05 -28.49
C ALA A 246 2.90 -30.00 -27.47
N ASP A 247 4.20 -30.11 -27.20
CA ASP A 247 5.04 -29.30 -26.33
C ASP A 247 4.97 -27.81 -26.70
N GLY A 248 4.44 -27.02 -25.78
CA GLY A 248 4.53 -25.57 -25.77
C GLY A 248 4.72 -25.19 -24.32
N GLN A 249 5.86 -24.58 -23.99
CA GLN A 249 6.29 -24.20 -22.64
C GLN A 249 5.13 -23.68 -21.78
N GLN A 250 4.52 -24.58 -21.01
CA GLN A 250 3.59 -24.21 -19.96
C GLN A 250 4.45 -23.80 -18.78
N ALA A 251 4.63 -22.48 -18.61
CA ALA A 251 5.06 -21.94 -17.34
C ALA A 251 4.17 -22.60 -16.27
N SER A 252 4.78 -23.36 -15.36
CA SER A 252 4.08 -24.05 -14.29
C SER A 252 3.53 -23.00 -13.32
N VAL A 253 2.37 -22.44 -13.64
CA VAL A 253 1.69 -21.49 -12.76
C VAL A 253 1.14 -22.28 -11.57
N THR A 254 1.90 -22.28 -10.48
CA THR A 254 1.47 -22.85 -9.20
C THR A 254 0.37 -21.96 -8.63
N LEU A 255 -0.88 -22.38 -8.77
CA LEU A 255 -2.03 -21.67 -8.21
C LEU A 255 -2.06 -21.85 -6.69
N GLN A 256 -2.12 -20.73 -5.95
CA GLN A 256 -2.31 -20.79 -4.50
C GLN A 256 -3.75 -21.18 -4.14
N PRO A 257 -3.95 -22.05 -3.14
CA PRO A 257 -5.29 -22.48 -2.73
C PRO A 257 -6.07 -21.31 -2.11
N LEU A 258 -7.27 -21.05 -2.63
CA LEU A 258 -8.16 -20.01 -2.10
C LEU A 258 -8.79 -20.47 -0.77
N LYS A 259 -8.60 -19.69 0.30
CA LYS A 259 -9.26 -19.94 1.58
C LYS A 259 -10.72 -19.45 1.54
N ILE A 260 -11.65 -20.37 1.35
CA ILE A 260 -13.09 -20.06 1.36
C ILE A 260 -13.51 -19.71 2.79
N LYS A 261 -13.70 -18.42 3.09
CA LYS A 261 -14.11 -17.96 4.44
C LYS A 261 -15.52 -18.41 4.82
N LYS A 262 -16.43 -18.50 3.85
CA LYS A 262 -17.82 -18.92 4.09
C LYS A 262 -18.45 -19.45 2.80
N LEU A 263 -18.84 -20.72 2.81
CA LEU A 263 -19.62 -21.31 1.73
C LEU A 263 -21.11 -21.05 2.00
N ILE A 264 -21.68 -20.07 1.30
CA ILE A 264 -23.12 -19.79 1.40
C ILE A 264 -23.83 -20.62 0.33
N PRO A 265 -24.77 -21.52 0.71
CA PRO A 265 -25.55 -22.27 -0.26
C PRO A 265 -26.28 -21.33 -1.22
N ASN A 266 -26.20 -21.61 -2.52
CA ASN A 266 -26.89 -20.84 -3.54
C ASN A 266 -28.41 -20.83 -3.24
N PRO A 267 -29.04 -19.65 -3.00
CA PRO A 267 -30.45 -19.56 -2.62
C PRO A 267 -31.40 -20.05 -3.72
N ASN A 268 -30.95 -20.05 -4.98
CA ASN A 268 -31.75 -20.52 -6.12
C ASN A 268 -31.63 -22.03 -6.35
N LYS A 269 -30.76 -22.73 -5.61
CA LYS A 269 -30.54 -24.18 -5.76
C LYS A 269 -31.46 -24.96 -4.83
N LYS A 270 -32.59 -25.46 -5.35
CA LYS A 270 -33.46 -26.42 -4.65
C LYS A 270 -32.68 -27.71 -4.38
N ARG A 271 -32.35 -27.97 -3.11
CA ARG A 271 -31.69 -29.22 -2.70
C ARG A 271 -32.72 -30.33 -2.58
N LYS A 272 -32.44 -31.49 -3.15
CA LYS A 272 -33.22 -32.70 -2.89
C LYS A 272 -33.05 -33.08 -1.42
N PRO A 273 -34.11 -33.51 -0.72
CA PRO A 273 -33.97 -33.99 0.65
C PRO A 273 -33.01 -35.20 0.67
N PRO A 274 -32.22 -35.36 1.75
CA PRO A 274 -31.40 -36.56 1.91
C PRO A 274 -32.31 -37.79 1.87
N LYS A 275 -31.89 -38.84 1.16
CA LYS A 275 -32.63 -40.12 1.11
C LYS A 275 -32.77 -40.63 2.53
N SER A 276 -33.98 -40.65 3.07
CA SER A 276 -34.27 -41.15 4.41
C SER A 276 -33.90 -42.63 4.51
N LYS A 277 -33.23 -43.00 5.61
CA LYS A 277 -33.21 -44.39 6.07
C LYS A 277 -34.68 -44.79 6.33
N LYS A 278 -35.15 -45.85 5.66
CA LYS A 278 -36.49 -46.42 5.88
C LYS A 278 -36.67 -46.71 7.37
N ALA A 279 -37.71 -46.14 7.98
CA ALA A 279 -38.21 -46.62 9.26
C ALA A 279 -38.91 -47.96 9.01
N THR A 280 -38.45 -49.02 9.69
CA THR A 280 -39.14 -50.31 9.79
C THR A 280 -40.39 -50.14 10.67
N PRO A 281 -41.59 -50.52 10.20
CA PRO A 281 -42.77 -50.57 11.06
C PRO A 281 -42.63 -51.72 12.06
N LYS A 282 -43.08 -51.48 13.30
CA LYS A 282 -43.31 -52.48 14.34
C LYS A 282 -44.56 -53.29 14.02
#